data_AF-A0A839SKU6-F1
#
_entry.id   AF-A0A839SKU6-F1
#
_cell.length_a   1.000
_cell.length_b   1.000
_cell.length_c   1.000
_cell.angle_alpha   90.00
_cell.angle_beta   90.00
_cell.angle_gamma   90.00
#
_symmetry.space_group_name_H-M   'P 1'
#
loop_
_entity.id
_entity.type
_entity.pdbx_description
1 polymer ?
#
loop_
_entity_poly.entity_id
_entity_poly.type
_entity_poly.pdbx_seq_one_letter_code
_entity_poly.pdbx_strand_id
1 'polypeptide(L)'
;MDVEDIAWKLAAKKMANEASAEELRKLDELLRLHPDMKEKAALLFEWWDSGTGRTIEPGNQGLFKKILERIKDGDHAVNAAKGLLNLQPDKNKSG
;
A
#
# COMPACT_ATOMS: atom_id res chain seq x y z
N MET A 1 17.20 5.05 -5.96
CA MET A 1 15.89 5.39 -5.36
C MET A 1 14.88 4.50 -6.04
N ASP A 2 14.15 3.71 -5.27
CA ASP A 2 13.21 2.73 -5.81
C ASP A 2 11.97 3.44 -6.40
N VAL A 3 11.26 2.78 -7.31
CA VAL A 3 9.97 3.24 -7.85
C VAL A 3 8.98 3.49 -6.72
N GLU A 4 8.99 2.62 -5.70
CA GLU A 4 8.16 2.76 -4.51
C GLU A 4 8.48 4.05 -3.74
N ASP A 5 9.77 4.34 -3.49
CA ASP A 5 10.20 5.58 -2.82
C ASP A 5 9.73 6.83 -3.58
N ILE A 6 9.84 6.82 -4.91
CA ILE A 6 9.45 7.94 -5.77
C ILE A 6 7.94 8.17 -5.67
N ALA A 7 7.14 7.11 -5.76
CA ALA A 7 5.69 7.20 -5.67
C ALA A 7 5.26 7.73 -4.29
N TRP A 8 5.84 7.24 -3.19
CA TRP A 8 5.49 7.70 -1.86
C TRP A 8 5.90 9.15 -1.60
N LYS A 9 7.04 9.59 -2.14
CA LYS A 9 7.44 11.01 -2.10
C LYS A 9 6.43 11.90 -2.83
N LEU A 10 5.97 11.49 -4.02
CA LEU A 10 4.98 12.24 -4.79
C LEU A 10 3.60 12.22 -4.11
N ALA A 11 3.21 11.10 -3.50
CA ALA A 11 1.98 10.98 -2.73
C ALA A 11 1.97 11.92 -1.52
N ALA A 12 3.09 12.02 -0.79
CA ALA A 12 3.25 12.98 0.30
C ALA A 12 3.11 14.43 -0.18
N LYS A 13 3.76 14.78 -1.30
CA LYS A 13 3.62 16.12 -1.92
C LYS A 13 2.20 16.41 -2.36
N LYS A 14 1.48 15.43 -2.92
CA LYS A 14 0.05 15.56 -3.29
C LYS A 14 -0.80 15.90 -2.06
N MET A 15 -0.64 15.14 -0.97
CA MET A 15 -1.39 15.35 0.27
C MET A 15 -1.09 16.71 0.93
N ALA A 16 0.16 17.19 0.83
CA ALA A 16 0.57 18.51 1.29
C ALA A 16 0.18 19.66 0.35
N ASN A 17 -0.41 19.36 -0.82
CA ASN A 17 -0.71 20.32 -1.88
C ASN A 17 0.55 21.05 -2.44
N GLU A 18 1.69 20.36 -2.44
CA GLU A 18 3.00 20.84 -2.92
C GLU A 18 3.45 20.17 -4.24
N ALA A 19 2.68 19.20 -4.74
CA ALA A 19 2.97 18.52 -6.00
C ALA A 19 2.60 19.41 -7.20
N SER A 20 3.49 19.50 -8.17
CA SER A 20 3.18 20.11 -9.47
C SER A 20 2.24 19.23 -10.30
N ALA A 21 1.64 19.81 -11.36
CA ALA A 21 0.79 19.05 -12.27
C ALA A 21 1.54 17.89 -12.97
N GLU A 22 2.83 18.06 -13.28
CA GLU A 22 3.66 17.00 -13.86
C GLU A 22 3.95 15.89 -12.85
N GLU A 23 4.19 16.26 -11.60
CA GLU A 23 4.42 15.33 -10.50
C GLU A 23 3.17 14.49 -10.19
N LEU A 24 1.98 15.09 -10.26
CA LEU A 24 0.71 14.38 -10.12
C LEU A 24 0.47 13.40 -11.26
N ARG A 25 0.75 13.79 -12.51
CA ARG A 25 0.67 12.88 -13.67
C ARG A 25 1.62 11.70 -13.53
N LYS A 26 2.85 11.96 -13.08
CA LYS A 26 3.84 10.91 -12.82
C LYS A 26 3.39 9.96 -11.73
N LEU A 27 2.83 10.49 -10.64
CA LEU A 27 2.24 9.66 -9.58
C LEU A 27 1.13 8.77 -10.12
N ASP A 28 0.19 9.32 -10.89
CA ASP A 28 -0.91 8.55 -11.48
C ASP A 28 -0.40 7.46 -12.44
N GLU A 29 0.63 7.75 -13.23
CA GLU A 29 1.27 6.76 -14.09
C GLU A 29 1.89 5.61 -13.28
N LEU A 30 2.64 5.94 -12.23
CA LEU A 30 3.25 4.94 -11.34
C LEU A 30 2.19 4.06 -10.67
N LEU A 31 1.14 4.67 -10.10
CA LEU A 31 0.05 3.90 -9.48
C LEU A 31 -0.73 3.05 -10.51
N ARG A 32 -0.84 3.50 -11.76
CA ARG A 32 -1.45 2.69 -12.84
C ARG A 32 -0.60 1.48 -13.21
N LEU A 33 0.72 1.61 -13.18
CA LEU A 33 1.66 0.52 -13.49
C LEU A 33 1.85 -0.45 -12.32
N HIS A 34 1.56 -0.01 -11.10
CA HIS A 34 1.72 -0.79 -9.85
C HIS A 34 0.39 -0.85 -9.07
N PRO A 35 -0.53 -1.78 -9.43
CA PRO A 35 -1.86 -1.85 -8.84
C PRO A 35 -1.88 -2.07 -7.32
N ASP A 36 -0.89 -2.78 -6.78
CA ASP A 36 -0.69 -2.99 -5.35
C ASP A 36 -0.45 -1.66 -4.61
N MET A 37 0.37 -0.79 -5.20
CA MET A 37 0.63 0.55 -4.67
C MET A 37 -0.60 1.45 -4.80
N LYS A 38 -1.38 1.29 -5.87
CA LYS A 38 -2.63 2.04 -6.08
C LYS A 38 -3.64 1.80 -4.97
N GLU A 39 -3.83 0.54 -4.56
CA GLU A 39 -4.72 0.20 -3.45
C GLU A 39 -4.23 0.80 -2.13
N LYS A 40 -2.93 0.67 -1.83
CA LYS A 40 -2.30 1.27 -0.64
C LYS A 40 -2.45 2.81 -0.64
N ALA A 41 -2.23 3.46 -1.78
CA ALA A 41 -2.35 4.90 -1.93
C ALA A 41 -3.81 5.40 -1.80
N ALA A 42 -4.78 4.65 -2.32
CA ALA A 42 -6.20 4.98 -2.18
C ALA A 42 -6.63 5.02 -0.71
N LEU A 43 -6.23 4.02 0.08
CA LEU A 43 -6.50 3.97 1.53
C LEU A 43 -5.84 5.14 2.28
N LEU A 44 -4.61 5.48 1.89
CA LEU A 44 -3.88 6.61 2.47
C LEU A 44 -4.55 7.95 2.17
N PHE A 45 -4.98 8.18 0.93
CA PHE A 45 -5.66 9.41 0.53
C PHE A 45 -7.04 9.53 1.18
N GLU A 46 -7.80 8.44 1.23
CA GLU A 46 -9.09 8.41 1.95
C GLU A 46 -8.93 8.77 3.43
N TRP A 47 -7.91 8.20 4.08
CA TRP A 47 -7.56 8.54 5.46
C TRP A 47 -7.21 10.03 5.60
N TRP A 48 -6.35 10.56 4.74
CA TRP A 48 -5.93 11.96 4.76
C TRP A 48 -7.11 12.93 4.55
N ASP A 49 -7.96 12.64 3.58
CA ASP A 49 -9.10 13.49 3.19
C ASP A 49 -10.22 13.49 4.23
N SER A 50 -10.42 12.38 4.95
CA SER A 50 -11.43 12.24 6.02
C SER A 50 -11.24 13.20 7.21
N GLY A 51 -10.16 14.00 7.22
CA GLY A 51 -9.87 14.94 8.31
C GLY A 51 -9.34 14.26 9.57
N THR A 52 -9.34 12.93 9.63
CA THR A 52 -8.71 12.15 10.71
C THR A 52 -7.19 12.36 10.78
N GLY A 53 -6.55 12.76 9.68
CA GLY A 53 -5.15 13.21 9.67
C GLY A 53 -4.94 14.68 10.09
N ARG A 54 -5.98 15.52 10.10
CA ARG A 54 -5.90 16.96 10.42
C ARG A 54 -6.12 17.27 11.90
N THR A 55 -6.82 16.41 12.62
CA THR A 55 -6.86 16.36 14.08
C THR A 55 -6.13 15.11 14.55
N ILE A 56 -4.88 15.26 15.00
CA ILE A 56 -4.27 14.28 15.90
C ILE A 56 -4.96 14.44 17.26
N GLU A 57 -6.22 14.02 17.37
CA GLU A 57 -6.73 13.67 18.68
C GLU A 57 -5.97 12.42 19.14
N PRO A 58 -5.52 12.34 20.41
CA PRO A 58 -4.72 11.22 20.93
C PRO A 58 -5.30 9.81 20.66
N GLY A 59 -6.59 9.70 20.33
CA GLY A 59 -7.26 8.44 19.98
C GLY A 59 -7.14 8.00 18.50
N ASN A 60 -6.71 8.84 17.58
CA ASN A 60 -6.72 8.54 16.14
C ASN A 60 -5.51 7.70 15.65
N GLN A 61 -4.55 7.45 16.54
CA GLN A 61 -3.42 6.55 16.32
C GLN A 61 -3.87 5.13 15.95
N GLY A 62 -5.06 4.71 16.39
CA GLY A 62 -5.63 3.41 16.08
C GLY A 62 -6.00 3.22 14.60
N LEU A 63 -6.42 4.28 13.90
CA LEU A 63 -6.75 4.18 12.48
C LEU A 63 -5.48 4.02 11.64
N PHE A 64 -4.46 4.84 11.93
CA PHE A 64 -3.14 4.75 11.31
C PHE A 64 -2.49 3.37 11.58
N LYS A 65 -2.58 2.86 12.80
CA LYS A 65 -2.11 1.51 13.15
C LYS A 65 -2.84 0.40 12.36
N LYS A 66 -4.17 0.48 12.21
CA LYS A 66 -4.95 -0.49 11.40
C LYS A 66 -4.60 -0.45 9.92
N ILE A 67 -4.29 0.74 9.39
CA ILE A 67 -3.83 0.89 8.00
C ILE A 67 -2.45 0.25 7.84
N LEU A 68 -1.51 0.50 8.76
CA LEU A 68 -0.19 -0.14 8.77
C LEU A 68 -0.27 -1.65 8.95
N GLU A 69 -1.17 -2.15 9.80
CA GLU A 69 -1.43 -3.59 9.98
C GLU A 69 -1.97 -4.21 8.69
N ARG A 70 -2.92 -3.58 8.00
CA ARG A 70 -3.42 -4.06 6.70
C ARG A 70 -2.35 -4.05 5.60
N ILE A 71 -1.47 -3.05 5.57
CA ILE A 71 -0.37 -2.97 4.61
C ILE A 71 0.65 -4.09 4.88
N LYS A 72 0.96 -4.36 6.17
CA LYS A 72 1.82 -5.49 6.58
C LYS A 72 1.19 -6.85 6.27
N ASP A 73 -0.09 -7.02 6.54
CA ASP A 73 -0.79 -8.29 6.33
C ASP A 73 -0.95 -8.59 4.83
N GLY A 74 -1.03 -7.58 3.97
CA GLY A 74 -0.98 -7.73 2.51
C GLY A 74 0.31 -8.36 2.02
N ASP A 75 1.46 -7.99 2.58
CA ASP A 75 2.77 -8.60 2.25
C ASP A 75 2.92 -10.02 2.82
N HIS A 76 2.25 -10.33 3.94
CA HIS A 76 2.18 -11.69 4.48
C HIS A 76 1.21 -12.59 3.70
N ALA A 77 0.13 -12.07 3.15
CA ALA A 77 -0.82 -12.81 2.32
C ALA A 77 -0.19 -13.31 1.01
N VAL A 78 0.73 -12.53 0.42
CA VAL A 78 1.50 -12.95 -0.77
C VAL A 78 2.45 -14.12 -0.43
N ASN A 79 3.02 -14.15 0.77
CA ASN A 79 3.89 -15.24 1.23
C ASN A 79 3.09 -16.48 1.67
N ALA A 80 1.91 -16.32 2.27
CA ALA A 80 1.02 -17.43 2.59
C ALA A 80 0.42 -18.08 1.33
N ALA A 81 0.11 -17.30 0.28
CA ALA A 81 -0.35 -17.82 -1.01
C ALA A 81 0.77 -18.59 -1.75
N LYS A 82 2.03 -18.13 -1.67
CA LYS A 82 3.19 -18.87 -2.19
C LYS A 82 3.47 -20.17 -1.43
N GLY A 83 3.20 -20.22 -0.13
CA GLY A 83 3.30 -21.44 0.68
C GLY A 83 2.26 -22.50 0.36
N LEU A 84 1.05 -22.10 -0.06
CA LEU A 84 -0.05 -23.01 -0.40
C LEU A 84 0.06 -23.60 -1.83
N LEU A 85 0.81 -22.97 -2.74
CA LEU A 85 1.05 -23.47 -4.10
C LEU A 85 2.15 -24.55 -4.19
N ASN A 86 2.94 -24.75 -3.12
CA ASN A 86 4.03 -25.75 -3.06
C ASN A 86 3.68 -27.04 -2.32
N LEU A 87 2.41 -27.26 -1.95
CA LEU A 87 1.94 -28.53 -1.40
C LEU A 87 1.08 -29.25 -2.44
N GLN A 88 1.72 -29.74 -3.52
CA GLN A 88 1.22 -30.95 -4.16
C GLN A 88 1.77 -32.14 -3.36
N PRO A 89 0.91 -32.95 -2.72
CA PRO A 89 1.36 -34.24 -2.24
C PRO A 89 1.60 -35.10 -3.48
N ASP A 90 2.86 -35.38 -3.79
CA ASP A 90 3.23 -36.45 -4.71
C ASP A 90 2.76 -37.78 -4.09
N LYS A 91 1.50 -38.11 -4.36
CA LYS A 91 0.96 -39.45 -4.20
C LYS A 91 1.42 -40.26 -5.41
N ASN A 92 2.65 -40.75 -5.39
CA ASN A 92 3.00 -42.11 -5.82
C ASN A 92 4.51 -42.32 -5.90
N LYS A 93 5.06 -43.13 -5.00
CA LYS A 93 5.53 -44.48 -5.36
C LYS A 93 5.95 -45.24 -4.10
N SER A 94 5.03 -46.08 -3.64
CA SER A 94 5.37 -47.38 -3.05
C SER A 94 5.97 -48.28 -4.13
N GLY A 95 6.91 -49.15 -3.76
CA GLY A 95 7.42 -50.23 -4.60
C GLY A 95 8.93 -50.34 -4.58
#